data_AF-A0A2D6M6I9-F1
#
_entry.id   AF-A0A2D6M6I9-F1
#
_cell.length_a   1.000
_cell.length_b   1.000
_cell.length_c   1.000
_cell.angle_alpha   90.00
_cell.angle_beta   90.00
_cell.angle_gamma   90.00
#
_symmetry.space_group_name_H-M   'P 1'
#
loop_
_entity.id
_entity.type
_entity.pdbx_description
1 polymer ?
#
loop_
_entity_poly.entity_id
_entity_poly.type
_entity_poly.pdbx_seq_one_letter_code
_entity_poly.pdbx_strand_id
1 'polypeptide(L)' 'MPGATMYKIEEFTGNDAKKYAVSSPPFGMLLPQEMADKVERIEIWGTSFSDPGPDYTDSRAFDKTGKQITNYIVSGY' A
#
# COMPACT_ATOMS: atom_id res chain seq x y z
N MET A 1 6.28 -20.48 -4.58
CA MET A 1 5.57 -20.75 -3.32
C MET A 1 4.09 -20.57 -3.62
N PRO A 2 3.19 -21.50 -3.27
CA PRO A 2 1.76 -21.30 -3.49
C PRO A 2 1.35 -19.99 -2.79
N GLY A 3 0.72 -19.11 -3.56
CA GLY A 3 0.55 -17.70 -3.22
C GLY A 3 -0.27 -17.52 -1.95
N ALA A 4 0.32 -16.83 -0.96
CA ALA A 4 -0.43 -16.32 0.19
C ALA A 4 -1.59 -15.48 -0.33
N THR A 5 -2.78 -15.69 0.24
CA THR A 5 -3.96 -14.92 -0.17
C THR A 5 -3.84 -13.53 0.43
N MET A 6 -3.90 -12.52 -0.43
CA MET A 6 -3.85 -11.13 0.02
C MET A 6 -5.27 -10.62 0.24
N TYR A 7 -5.49 -10.07 1.43
CA TYR A 7 -6.74 -9.44 1.81
C TYR A 7 -6.56 -7.94 1.82
N LYS A 8 -7.53 -7.20 1.27
CA LYS A 8 -7.55 -5.75 1.38
C LYS A 8 -7.89 -5.39 2.83
N ILE A 9 -6.93 -4.77 3.50
CA ILE A 9 -7.02 -4.37 4.91
C ILE A 9 -7.65 -2.98 5.00
N GLU A 10 -7.17 -2.05 4.19
CA GLU A 10 -7.55 -0.64 4.29
C GLU A 10 -7.48 0.07 2.93
N GLU A 11 -8.23 1.16 2.79
CA GLU A 11 -8.18 2.05 1.64
C GLU A 11 -8.17 3.51 2.09
N PHE A 12 -7.30 4.30 1.50
CA PHE A 12 -7.27 5.75 1.63
C PHE A 12 -7.57 6.40 0.29
N THR A 13 -8.26 7.55 0.31
CA THR A 13 -8.56 8.35 -0.90
C THR A 13 -8.27 9.82 -0.67
N GLY A 14 -8.04 10.56 -1.76
CA GLY A 14 -7.88 12.01 -1.73
C GLY A 14 -6.75 12.47 -0.80
N ASN A 15 -7.04 13.42 0.08
CA ASN A 15 -6.02 13.99 0.98
C ASN A 15 -5.41 12.97 1.93
N ASP A 16 -6.15 11.96 2.39
CA ASP A 16 -5.61 10.95 3.30
C ASP A 16 -4.68 9.98 2.57
N ALA A 17 -4.98 9.68 1.30
CA ALA A 17 -4.04 8.95 0.44
C ALA A 17 -2.73 9.72 0.25
N LYS A 18 -2.80 11.05 0.07
CA LYS A 18 -1.61 11.91 -0.06
C LYS A 18 -0.80 11.98 1.23
N LYS A 19 -1.46 12.08 2.39
CA LYS A 19 -0.79 12.02 3.70
C LYS A 19 -0.07 10.68 3.89
N TYR A 20 -0.72 9.56 3.58
CA TYR A 20 -0.11 8.24 3.69
C TYR A 20 1.07 8.06 2.73
N ALA A 21 0.93 8.55 1.49
CA ALA A 21 1.99 8.50 0.47
C ALA A 21 3.31 9.12 0.94
N VAL A 22 3.25 10.26 1.64
CA VAL A 22 4.46 10.99 2.12
C VAL A 22 4.93 10.56 3.51
N SER A 23 4.10 9.82 4.26
CA SER A 23 4.45 9.34 5.60
C SER A 23 5.54 8.28 5.55
N SER A 24 6.40 8.22 6.57
CA SER A 24 7.47 7.24 6.65
C SER A 24 6.96 5.82 6.95
N PRO A 25 7.63 4.77 6.45
CA PRO A 25 7.42 3.40 6.90
C PRO A 25 7.54 3.25 8.43
N PRO A 26 6.82 2.29 9.05
CA PRO A 26 5.99 1.26 8.41
C PRO A 26 4.56 1.72 8.08
N PHE A 27 4.16 2.93 8.49
CA PHE A 27 2.78 3.45 8.36
C PHE A 27 2.59 4.37 7.14
N GLY A 28 3.48 4.28 6.16
CA GLY A 28 3.48 5.11 4.96
C GLY A 28 4.50 4.64 3.93
N MET A 29 4.55 5.31 2.77
CA MET A 29 5.36 4.89 1.62
C MET A 29 6.61 5.74 1.38
N LEU A 30 6.75 6.88 2.06
CA LEU A 30 7.84 7.87 1.87
C LEU A 30 8.08 8.21 0.39
N LEU A 31 7.00 8.42 -0.37
CA LEU A 31 7.11 8.79 -1.78
C LEU A 31 7.61 10.23 -1.93
N PRO A 32 8.39 10.53 -2.98
CA PRO A 32 8.66 11.90 -3.37
C PRO A 32 7.37 12.69 -3.57
N GLN A 33 7.35 13.97 -3.18
CA GLN A 33 6.14 14.81 -3.23
C GLN A 33 5.50 14.82 -4.63
N GLU A 34 6.31 14.86 -5.69
CA GLU A 34 5.85 14.82 -7.09
C GLU A 34 5.08 13.54 -7.48
N MET A 35 5.32 12.44 -6.77
CA MET A 35 4.56 11.19 -6.92
C MET A 35 3.33 11.22 -6.02
N ALA A 36 3.48 11.64 -4.76
CA ALA A 36 2.37 11.76 -3.82
C ALA A 36 1.24 12.66 -4.35
N ASP A 37 1.57 13.75 -5.04
CA ASP A 37 0.59 14.68 -5.63
C ASP A 37 -0.29 14.01 -6.70
N LYS A 38 0.22 12.95 -7.35
CA LYS A 38 -0.50 12.17 -8.36
C LYS A 38 -1.35 11.06 -7.76
N VAL A 39 -1.13 10.71 -6.49
CA VAL A 39 -1.88 9.66 -5.80
C VAL A 39 -3.26 10.16 -5.45
N GLU A 40 -4.28 9.43 -5.89
CA GLU A 40 -5.68 9.68 -5.51
C GLU A 40 -6.25 8.57 -4.64
N ARG A 41 -5.62 7.40 -4.63
CA ARG A 41 -6.05 6.25 -3.85
C ARG A 41 -4.86 5.39 -3.43
N ILE A 42 -4.88 4.89 -2.21
CA ILE A 42 -3.95 3.88 -1.71
C ILE A 42 -4.75 2.71 -1.18
N GLU A 43 -4.35 1.49 -1.52
CA GLU A 43 -4.88 0.27 -0.94
C GLU A 43 -3.79 -0.44 -0.15
N ILE A 44 -4.11 -0.85 1.08
CA ILE A 44 -3.24 -1.73 1.87
C ILE A 44 -3.78 -3.15 1.75
N TRP A 45 -2.92 -4.04 1.32
CA TRP A 45 -3.19 -5.47 1.25
C TRP A 45 -2.26 -6.20 2.21
N GLY A 46 -2.72 -7.25 2.89
CA GLY A 46 -1.83 -8.07 3.70
C GLY A 46 -2.22 -9.54 3.69
N THR A 47 -1.28 -10.38 4.10
CA THR A 47 -1.51 -11.80 4.33
C THR A 47 -2.29 -12.02 5.62
N SER A 48 -3.07 -13.10 5.69
CA SER A 48 -3.70 -13.50 6.94
C SER A 48 -2.67 -14.18 7.86
N PHE A 49 -2.75 -13.92 9.17
CA PHE A 49 -1.97 -14.65 10.20
C PHE A 49 -2.20 -16.17 10.17
N SER A 50 -3.28 -16.63 9.52
CA SER A 50 -3.61 -18.05 9.37
C SER A 50 -3.01 -18.68 8.12
N ASP A 51 -2.46 -17.88 7.19
CA ASP A 51 -1.92 -18.39 5.94
C ASP A 51 -0.49 -18.89 6.16
N PRO A 52 -0.13 -20.08 5.68
CA PRO A 52 1.24 -20.57 5.78
C PRO A 52 2.16 -19.73 4.88
N GLY A 53 3.06 -18.96 5.48
CA GLY A 53 4.02 -18.13 4.75
C GLY A 53 4.58 -16.98 5.59
N PRO A 54 5.51 -16.18 5.04
CA PRO A 54 5.94 -14.94 5.68
C PRO A 54 4.81 -13.91 5.65
N ASP A 55 4.59 -13.22 6.77
CA ASP A 55 3.65 -12.11 6.83
C ASP A 55 4.18 -10.90 6.07
N TYR A 56 3.37 -10.35 5.18
CA TYR A 56 3.72 -9.11 4.48
C TYR A 56 2.51 -8.24 4.21
N THR A 57 2.78 -6.93 4.17
CA THR A 57 1.84 -5.88 3.81
C THR A 57 2.30 -5.22 2.51
N ASP A 58 1.39 -4.99 1.58
CA ASP A 58 1.60 -4.39 0.26
C ASP A 58 0.70 -3.16 0.11
N SER A 59 1.31 -1.98 0.22
CA SER A 59 0.66 -0.68 0.02
C SER A 59 0.77 -0.28 -1.45
N ARG A 60 -0.36 -0.19 -2.14
CA ARG A 60 -0.46 0.10 -3.58
C ARG A 60 -1.03 1.49 -3.80
N ALA A 61 -0.33 2.33 -4.55
CA ALA A 61 -0.76 3.70 -4.85
C ALA A 61 -1.28 3.80 -6.29
N PHE A 62 -2.42 4.47 -6.46
CA PHE A 62 -3.11 4.64 -7.74
C PHE A 62 -3.34 6.11 -8.07
N ASP A 63 -3.29 6.44 -9.36
CA ASP A 63 -3.64 7.75 -9.87
C ASP A 63 -5.16 7.94 -10.06
N LYS A 64 -5.55 9.15 -10.47
CA LYS A 64 -6.95 9.52 -10.75
C LYS A 64 -7.65 8.66 -11.81
N THR A 65 -6.90 7.95 -12.66
CA THR A 65 -7.43 7.08 -13.70
C THR A 65 -7.60 5.64 -13.23
N GLY A 66 -7.18 5.34 -12.00
CA GLY A 66 -7.14 3.98 -11.45
C GLY A 66 -5.90 3.20 -11.86
N LYS A 67 -4.90 3.83 -12.49
CA LYS A 67 -3.63 3.18 -12.83
C LYS A 67 -2.73 3.14 -11.60
N GLN A 68 -2.18 1.97 -11.29
CA GLN A 68 -1.19 1.84 -10.23
C GLN A 68 0.10 2.58 -10.62
N ILE A 69 0.54 3.50 -9.76
CA ILE A 69 1.76 4.29 -9.94
C ILE A 69 2.96 3.54 -9.36
N THR A 70 2.80 2.96 -8.17
CA THR A 70 3.85 2.28 -7.43
C THR A 70 3.24 1.38 -6.35
N ASN A 71 4.07 0.53 -5.75
CA ASN A 71 3.74 -0.21 -4.53
C ASN A 71 4.94 -0.30 -3.59
N TYR A 72 4.64 -0.53 -2.31
CA TYR A 72 5.63 -0.68 -1.25
C TYR A 72 5.28 -1.88 -0.39
N ILE A 73 6.23 -2.82 -0.25
CA ILE A 73 6.04 -4.07 0.46
C ILE A 73 6.86 -4.05 1.75
N VAL A 74 6.21 -4.34 2.87
CA VAL A 74 6.84 -4.58 4.18
C VAL A 74 6.71 -6.07 4.48
N SER A 75 7.84 -6.75 4.72
CA SER A 75 7.88 -8.15 5.15
C SER A 75 8.19 -8.25 6.64
N GLY A 76 7.53 -9.15 7.35
CA GLY A 76 7.75 -9.44 8.76
C GLY A 76 6.99 -8.53 9.73
N TYR A 77 5.70 -8.30 9.46
CA TYR A 77 4.84 -7.53 10.37
C TYR A 77 4.58 -8.27 11.69
#